data_AF-A0A1Y1N7H9-F1
#
_entry.id   AF-A0A1Y1N7H9-F1
#
_cell.length_a   1.000
_cell.length_b   1.000
_cell.length_c   1.000
_cell.angle_alpha   90.00
_cell.angle_beta   90.00
_cell.angle_gamma   90.00
#
_symmetry.space_group_name_H-M   'P 1'
#
loop_
_entity.id
_entity.type
_entity.pdbx_description
1 polymer ?
#
loop_
_entity_poly.entity_id
_entity_poly.type
_entity_poly.pdbx_seq_one_letter_code
_entity_poly.pdbx_strand_id
1 'polypeptide(L)'
;EPEIGPPLLTPLSEDASLDAMPPWSVRISSNVLPEYALVIVRSNLWPGAYCFTTQGKIFQNVYIGFGHKHVAQNFTPLPLPFVEQDYPMGPEIMEMTDPTGAEEEQWRIDHLPKLPLDAEGEEEGEVEEE
;
A
#
# COMPACT_ATOMS: atom_id res chain seq x y z
N GLU A 1 5.45 0.96 5.15
CA GLU A 1 6.19 1.47 6.33
C GLU A 1 6.50 0.30 7.26
N PRO A 2 7.60 0.32 8.03
CA PRO A 2 7.88 -0.75 8.98
C PRO A 2 6.92 -0.67 10.17
N GLU A 3 6.25 -1.77 10.48
CA GLU A 3 5.47 -1.90 11.71
C GLU A 3 6.41 -2.03 12.91
N ILE A 4 6.14 -1.28 13.99
CA ILE A 4 6.91 -1.33 15.25
C ILE A 4 6.00 -1.86 16.35
N GLY A 5 6.34 -3.04 16.89
CA GLY A 5 5.59 -3.67 17.99
C GLY A 5 6.01 -3.19 19.39
N PRO A 6 5.28 -3.61 20.43
CA PRO A 6 5.62 -3.33 21.82
C PRO A 6 6.90 -4.08 22.25
N PRO A 7 7.61 -3.61 23.29
CA PRO A 7 8.81 -4.26 23.79
C PRO A 7 8.51 -5.63 24.41
N LEU A 8 9.55 -6.45 24.58
CA LEU A 8 9.45 -7.72 25.32
C LEU A 8 9.04 -7.44 26.77
N LEU A 9 8.26 -8.36 27.36
CA LEU A 9 7.76 -8.28 28.74
C LEU A 9 6.81 -7.10 29.01
N THR A 10 6.15 -6.59 27.97
CA THR A 10 5.01 -5.67 28.13
C THR A 10 3.91 -6.33 28.95
N PRO A 11 3.33 -5.65 29.96
CA PRO A 11 2.31 -6.24 30.82
C PRO A 11 0.99 -6.45 30.09
N LEU A 12 0.25 -7.48 30.48
CA LEU A 12 -1.06 -7.84 29.89
C LEU A 12 -2.13 -6.73 30.02
N SER A 13 -1.91 -5.76 30.90
CA SER A 13 -2.79 -4.60 31.06
C SER A 13 -2.72 -3.62 29.89
N GLU A 14 -1.64 -3.66 29.10
CA GLU A 14 -1.44 -2.81 27.93
C GLU A 14 -1.89 -3.49 26.63
N ASP A 15 -2.37 -4.75 26.71
CA ASP A 15 -2.86 -5.48 25.55
C ASP A 15 -4.12 -4.81 24.98
N ALA A 16 -4.17 -4.74 23.65
CA ALA A 16 -5.29 -4.14 22.93
C ALA A 16 -6.60 -4.93 23.16
N SER A 17 -7.68 -4.20 23.41
CA SER A 17 -9.03 -4.77 23.41
C SER A 17 -9.50 -4.97 21.98
N LEU A 18 -10.20 -6.08 21.72
CA LEU A 18 -10.86 -6.33 20.45
C LEU A 18 -12.33 -5.94 20.61
N ASP A 19 -12.78 -4.96 19.81
CA ASP A 19 -14.10 -4.33 19.95
C ASP A 19 -14.32 -3.81 21.39
N ALA A 20 -15.38 -4.29 22.07
CA ALA A 20 -15.71 -3.95 23.45
C ALA A 20 -15.23 -5.01 24.48
N MET A 21 -14.43 -6.00 24.07
CA MET A 21 -14.01 -7.11 24.92
C MET A 21 -12.56 -6.92 25.42
N PRO A 22 -12.32 -6.92 26.75
CA PRO A 22 -10.97 -6.89 27.28
C PRO A 22 -10.24 -8.18 26.91
N PRO A 23 -8.94 -8.13 26.60
CA PRO A 23 -8.19 -9.29 26.08
C PRO A 23 -8.02 -10.40 27.12
N TRP A 24 -8.07 -10.05 28.41
CA TRP A 24 -7.87 -10.98 29.53
C TRP A 24 -8.99 -10.89 30.56
N SER A 25 -9.24 -11.99 31.25
CA SER A 25 -10.09 -12.02 32.44
C SER A 25 -9.40 -12.76 33.57
N VAL A 26 -9.47 -12.20 34.77
CA VAL A 26 -8.86 -12.75 35.98
C VAL A 26 -9.94 -13.39 36.85
N ARG A 27 -9.68 -14.59 37.37
CA ARG A 27 -10.54 -15.29 38.31
C ARG A 27 -9.71 -15.93 39.41
N ILE A 28 -10.36 -16.19 40.55
CA ILE A 28 -9.81 -16.95 41.66
C ILE A 28 -10.52 -18.30 41.78
N SER A 29 -9.79 -19.33 42.19
CA SER A 29 -10.36 -20.69 42.29
C SER A 29 -11.31 -20.90 43.47
N SER A 30 -11.15 -20.13 44.56
CA SER A 30 -11.99 -20.23 45.75
C SER A 30 -12.12 -18.89 46.45
N ASN A 31 -13.36 -18.55 46.83
CA ASN A 31 -13.67 -17.40 47.69
C ASN A 31 -13.77 -17.80 49.17
N VAL A 32 -13.82 -19.10 49.47
CA VAL A 32 -14.04 -19.63 50.84
C VAL A 32 -12.73 -19.69 51.62
N LEU A 33 -11.64 -20.10 50.95
CA LEU A 33 -10.29 -20.14 51.52
C LEU A 33 -9.33 -19.37 50.60
N PRO A 34 -9.34 -18.03 50.63
CA PRO A 34 -8.53 -17.20 49.74
C PRO A 34 -7.03 -17.45 49.90
N GLU A 35 -6.58 -17.85 51.08
CA GLU A 35 -5.17 -18.15 51.37
C GLU A 35 -4.61 -19.29 50.50
N TYR A 36 -5.44 -20.28 50.16
CA TYR A 36 -5.07 -21.41 49.30
C TYR A 36 -5.63 -21.29 47.88
N ALA A 37 -6.21 -20.15 47.53
CA ALA A 37 -6.79 -19.94 46.21
C ALA A 37 -5.69 -19.78 45.15
N LEU A 38 -6.02 -20.25 43.94
CA LEU A 38 -5.21 -20.06 42.75
C LEU A 38 -5.74 -18.85 41.99
N VAL A 39 -4.84 -18.06 41.42
CA VAL A 39 -5.20 -17.00 40.48
C VAL A 39 -5.09 -17.56 39.07
N ILE A 40 -6.14 -17.34 38.29
CA ILE A 40 -6.27 -17.81 36.92
C ILE A 40 -6.50 -16.59 36.03
N VAL A 41 -5.66 -16.43 35.01
CA VAL A 41 -5.83 -15.46 33.94
C VAL A 41 -6.20 -16.23 32.68
N ARG A 42 -7.32 -15.88 32.05
CA ARG A 42 -7.75 -16.48 30.78
C ARG A 42 -7.71 -15.47 29.65
N SER A 43 -7.34 -15.90 28.44
CA SER A 43 -7.51 -15.05 27.26
C SER A 43 -8.96 -15.08 26.80
N ASN A 44 -9.51 -13.90 26.49
CA ASN A 44 -10.79 -13.76 25.81
C ASN A 44 -10.62 -13.75 24.27
N LEU A 45 -9.43 -13.37 23.77
CA LEU A 45 -9.12 -13.39 22.34
C LEU A 45 -8.85 -14.80 21.82
N TRP A 46 -8.27 -15.66 22.66
CA TRP A 46 -8.01 -17.06 22.32
C TRP A 46 -8.67 -17.97 23.35
N PRO A 47 -9.98 -18.27 23.19
CA PRO A 47 -10.70 -19.15 24.09
C PRO A 47 -9.99 -20.50 24.21
N GLY A 48 -9.61 -20.86 25.44
CA GLY A 48 -8.80 -22.03 25.72
C GLY A 48 -7.40 -21.74 26.26
N ALA A 49 -6.90 -20.50 26.13
CA ALA A 49 -5.64 -20.08 26.73
C ALA A 49 -5.83 -19.69 28.20
N TYR A 50 -5.09 -20.35 29.07
CA TYR A 50 -5.08 -20.11 30.52
C TYR A 50 -3.65 -19.97 31.03
N CYS A 51 -3.48 -19.04 31.96
CA CYS A 51 -2.33 -18.96 32.85
C CYS A 51 -2.85 -19.12 34.28
N PHE A 52 -2.17 -19.92 35.09
CA PHE A 52 -2.50 -20.04 36.50
C PHE A 52 -1.23 -20.03 37.35
N THR A 53 -1.35 -19.53 38.57
CA THR A 53 -0.25 -19.50 39.54
C THR A 53 -0.70 -19.94 40.92
N THR A 54 0.19 -20.65 41.62
CA THR A 54 0.00 -21.04 43.03
C THR A 54 0.86 -20.13 43.91
N GLN A 55 0.24 -19.22 44.67
CA GLN A 55 0.90 -18.41 45.70
C GLN A 55 2.28 -17.83 45.28
N GLY A 56 2.45 -17.43 44.02
CA GLY A 56 3.69 -16.86 43.47
C GLY A 56 4.89 -17.80 43.33
N LYS A 57 4.75 -19.11 43.57
CA LYS A 57 5.86 -20.09 43.51
C LYS A 57 6.03 -20.72 42.13
N ILE A 58 4.92 -21.09 41.52
CA ILE A 58 4.88 -21.68 40.18
C ILE A 58 3.80 -20.96 39.37
N PHE A 59 4.07 -20.79 38.09
CA PHE A 59 3.10 -20.35 37.11
C PHE A 59 3.21 -21.26 35.88
N GLN A 60 2.07 -21.55 35.27
CA GLN A 60 2.00 -22.41 34.10
C GLN A 60 1.01 -21.82 33.11
N ASN A 61 1.34 -21.94 31.83
CA ASN A 61 0.49 -21.54 30.71
C ASN A 61 0.05 -22.81 29.99
N VAL A 62 -1.24 -22.90 29.66
CA VAL A 62 -1.81 -24.03 28.94
C VAL A 62 -2.84 -23.53 27.93
N TYR A 63 -2.86 -24.17 26.76
CA TYR A 63 -3.89 -23.95 25.75
C TYR A 63 -4.67 -25.24 25.53
N ILE A 64 -5.98 -25.19 25.74
CA ILE A 64 -6.91 -26.29 25.46
C ILE A 64 -8.10 -25.71 24.70
N GLY A 65 -8.10 -25.88 23.39
CA GLY A 65 -9.15 -25.33 22.52
C GLY A 65 -8.96 -25.71 21.07
N PHE A 66 -9.80 -25.13 20.21
CA PHE A 66 -9.88 -25.47 18.78
C PHE A 66 -8.90 -24.70 17.89
N GLY A 67 -8.10 -23.79 18.43
CA GLY A 67 -7.23 -22.91 17.64
C GLY A 67 -7.98 -21.80 16.90
N HIS A 68 -9.21 -21.48 17.30
CA HIS A 68 -9.98 -20.38 16.73
C HIS A 68 -9.86 -19.12 17.58
N LYS A 69 -9.46 -18.02 16.94
CA LYS A 69 -9.50 -16.69 17.54
C LYS A 69 -10.95 -16.29 17.77
N HIS A 70 -11.24 -15.70 18.91
CA HIS A 70 -12.51 -15.06 19.15
C HIS A 70 -12.65 -13.86 18.21
N VAL A 71 -13.71 -13.86 17.42
CA VAL A 71 -14.11 -12.75 16.56
C VAL A 71 -15.57 -12.47 16.89
N ALA A 72 -15.92 -11.22 17.21
CA ALA A 72 -17.31 -10.86 17.52
C ALA A 72 -18.22 -10.97 16.28
N GLN A 73 -17.63 -10.73 15.11
CA GLN A 73 -18.27 -10.83 13.81
C GLN A 73 -17.97 -12.18 13.15
N ASN A 74 -18.88 -12.64 12.29
CA ASN A 74 -18.67 -13.86 11.54
C ASN A 74 -17.49 -13.72 10.57
N PHE A 75 -16.81 -14.84 10.32
CA PHE A 75 -15.76 -14.90 9.30
C PHE A 75 -16.33 -14.48 7.94
N THR A 76 -15.73 -13.44 7.36
CA THR A 76 -16.01 -13.01 5.99
C THR A 76 -14.87 -13.49 5.11
N PRO A 77 -15.13 -14.35 4.10
CA PRO A 77 -14.11 -14.78 3.16
C PRO A 77 -13.45 -13.57 2.49
N LEU A 78 -12.15 -13.69 2.21
CA LEU A 78 -11.43 -12.65 1.47
C LEU A 78 -12.06 -12.47 0.09
N PRO A 79 -12.27 -11.22 -0.37
CA PRO A 79 -12.72 -10.97 -1.72
C PRO A 79 -11.70 -11.49 -2.73
N LEU A 80 -12.15 -11.75 -3.96
CA LEU A 80 -11.25 -12.06 -5.06
C LEU A 80 -10.25 -10.92 -5.25
N PRO A 81 -9.01 -11.22 -5.67
CA PRO A 81 -8.03 -10.19 -5.98
C PRO A 81 -8.57 -9.25 -7.06
N PHE A 82 -8.06 -8.02 -7.08
CA PHE A 82 -8.37 -7.10 -8.16
C PHE A 82 -7.95 -7.69 -9.51
N VAL A 83 -8.77 -7.43 -10.52
CA VAL A 83 -8.39 -7.75 -11.90
C VAL A 83 -7.18 -6.89 -12.27
N GLU A 84 -6.20 -7.51 -12.92
CA GLU A 84 -5.08 -6.79 -13.50
C GLU A 84 -5.59 -5.80 -14.55
N GLN A 85 -5.01 -4.61 -14.59
CA GLN A 85 -5.37 -3.59 -15.56
C GLN A 85 -4.58 -3.79 -16.85
N ASP A 86 -5.24 -3.54 -17.98
CA ASP A 86 -4.57 -3.52 -19.26
C ASP A 86 -3.50 -2.41 -19.32
N TYR A 87 -2.56 -2.56 -20.24
CA TYR A 87 -1.53 -1.57 -20.47
C TYR A 87 -2.15 -0.20 -20.79
N PRO A 88 -1.72 0.90 -20.14
CA PRO A 88 -2.29 2.21 -20.38
C PRO A 88 -2.09 2.60 -21.85
N MET A 89 -3.13 3.17 -22.48
CA MET A 89 -3.00 3.69 -23.84
C MET A 89 -2.02 4.86 -23.84
N GLY A 90 -0.79 4.60 -24.27
CA GLY A 90 0.28 5.59 -24.42
C GLY A 90 0.43 6.07 -25.86
N PRO A 91 1.29 7.07 -26.10
CA PRO A 91 1.63 7.56 -27.44
C PRO A 91 2.29 6.48 -28.33
N GLU A 92 2.77 5.37 -27.75
CA GLU A 92 3.30 4.22 -28.48
C GLU A 92 2.20 3.42 -29.20
N ILE A 93 0.95 3.50 -28.70
CA ILE A 93 -0.20 2.75 -29.22
C ILE A 93 -1.20 3.67 -29.94
N MET A 94 -1.20 4.97 -29.62
CA MET A 94 -2.03 5.94 -30.33
C MET A 94 -1.38 6.34 -31.66
N GLU A 95 -2.14 6.24 -32.74
CA GLU A 95 -1.75 6.82 -34.04
C GLU A 95 -1.53 8.33 -33.88
N MET A 96 -0.35 8.80 -34.29
CA MET A 96 -0.11 10.24 -34.39
C MET A 96 -0.91 10.78 -35.56
N THR A 97 -1.65 11.87 -35.34
CA THR A 97 -2.38 12.54 -36.41
C THR A 97 -1.41 12.96 -37.51
N ASP A 98 -1.69 12.57 -38.75
CA ASP A 98 -0.94 13.02 -39.91
C ASP A 98 -0.96 14.57 -39.99
N PRO A 99 0.16 15.20 -40.39
CA PRO A 99 0.18 16.63 -40.67
C PRO A 99 -0.94 17.01 -41.66
N THR A 100 -1.56 18.16 -41.43
CA THR A 100 -2.51 18.70 -42.41
C THR A 100 -1.77 19.16 -43.67
N GLY A 101 -2.43 19.14 -44.84
CA GLY A 101 -1.78 19.57 -46.09
C GLY A 101 -1.24 21.01 -46.06
N ALA A 102 -1.81 21.89 -45.23
CA ALA A 102 -1.29 23.24 -45.01
C ALA A 102 0.05 23.24 -44.26
N GLU A 103 0.20 22.37 -43.26
CA GLU A 103 1.46 22.21 -42.51
C GLU A 103 2.55 21.58 -43.39
N GLU A 104 2.19 20.64 -44.27
CA GLU A 104 3.11 20.07 -45.27
C GLU A 104 3.59 21.12 -46.28
N GLU A 105 2.68 21.98 -46.76
CA GLU A 105 3.03 23.07 -47.67
C GLU A 105 3.95 24.10 -46.99
N GLN A 106 3.67 24.46 -45.75
CA GLN A 106 4.53 25.34 -44.96
C GLN A 106 5.92 24.71 -44.76
N TRP A 107 5.99 23.43 -44.40
CA TRP A 107 7.25 22.71 -44.26
C TRP A 107 8.04 22.70 -45.58
N ARG A 108 7.37 22.49 -46.71
CA ARG A 108 7.98 22.55 -48.04
C ARG A 108 8.60 23.92 -48.30
N ILE A 109 7.86 25.00 -48.05
CA ILE A 109 8.32 26.39 -48.21
C ILE A 109 9.54 26.67 -47.33
N ASP A 110 9.50 26.26 -46.06
CA ASP A 110 10.57 26.51 -45.09
C ASP A 110 11.86 25.72 -45.40
N HIS A 111 11.75 24.56 -46.05
CA HIS A 111 12.86 23.69 -46.43
C HIS A 111 13.26 23.80 -47.91
N LEU A 112 12.70 24.77 -48.66
CA LEU A 112 13.21 25.07 -49.99
C LEU A 112 14.70 25.42 -49.89
N PRO A 113 15.56 24.91 -50.79
CA PRO A 113 16.96 25.31 -50.83
C PRO A 113 16.99 26.82 -50.97
N LYS A 114 17.68 27.49 -50.04
CA LYS A 114 17.94 28.92 -50.16
C LYS A 114 18.63 29.11 -51.50
N LEU A 115 17.98 29.85 -52.40
CA LEU A 115 18.55 30.21 -53.69
C LEU A 115 19.98 30.70 -53.45
N PRO A 116 20.97 30.26 -54.24
CA PRO A 116 22.30 30.80 -54.16
C PRO A 116 22.21 32.32 -54.31
N LEU A 117 22.49 33.04 -53.23
CA LEU A 117 22.96 34.41 -53.34
C LEU A 117 24.40 34.25 -53.76
N ASP A 118 24.71 34.46 -55.04
CA ASP A 118 25.99 34.89 -55.61
C ASP A 118 25.76 35.01 -57.14
N ALA A 119 25.48 36.19 -57.70
CA ALA A 119 26.42 37.28 -58.01
C ALA A 119 27.39 36.95 -59.16
N GLU A 120 27.08 37.41 -60.37
CA GLU A 120 28.02 37.93 -61.39
C GLU A 120 27.19 38.96 -62.20
N GLY A 121 27.42 40.29 -62.19
CA GLY A 121 28.68 41.00 -62.41
C GLY A 121 28.97 41.01 -63.92
N GLU A 122 29.21 42.09 -64.65
CA GLU A 122 29.54 43.51 -64.44
C GLU A 122 29.31 44.20 -65.82
N GLU A 123 29.09 45.53 -65.87
CA GLU A 123 29.47 46.45 -66.99
C GLU A 123 28.96 46.14 -68.44
N GLU A 124 28.50 47.04 -69.30
CA GLU A 124 28.45 48.49 -69.44
C GLU A 124 27.30 48.85 -70.40
N GLY A 125 26.98 50.14 -70.55
CA GLY A 125 26.48 50.65 -71.82
C GLY A 125 25.43 51.71 -71.68
N GLU A 126 25.89 52.94 -71.45
CA GLU A 126 25.11 54.17 -71.48
C GLU A 126 24.31 54.36 -72.77
N VAL A 127 23.31 55.22 -72.61
CA VAL A 127 22.30 55.66 -73.57
C VAL A 127 22.89 56.69 -74.55
N GLU A 128 22.35 56.69 -75.77
CA GLU A 128 22.25 57.78 -76.78
C GLU A 128 23.32 57.95 -77.89
N GLU A 129 22.80 58.13 -79.11
CA GLU A 129 23.48 58.55 -80.34
C GLU A 129 23.93 60.02 -80.26
N GLU A 130 25.24 60.29 -80.27
CA GLU A 130 25.99 61.30 -81.07
C GLU A 130 27.45 61.43 -80.60
#